data_AF-A0A1C0B5H7-F1
#
_entry.id   AF-A0A1C0B5H7-F1
#
_cell.length_a   1.000
_cell.length_b   1.000
_cell.length_c   1.000
_cell.angle_alpha   90.00
_cell.angle_beta   90.00
_cell.angle_gamma   90.00
#
_symmetry.space_group_name_H-M   'P 1'
#
loop_
_entity.id
_entity.type
_entity.pdbx_description
1 polymer ?
#
loop_
_entity_poly.entity_id
_entity_poly.type
_entity_poly.pdbx_seq_one_letter_code
_entity_poly.pdbx_strand_id
1 'polypeptide(L)'
;MYKLSITKELFENIFLKKEKNIEKPATKYWKKELFFPKIIDDNIFYDLRKIEKIILTNGLEKSGPQMVLECLNLEYKKDKNIFVFHLGKILEQKNIEDINDEKDLIIKQLLDEKEELKKVLLELKMMKK
;
A
#
# COMPACT_ATOMS: atom_id res chain seq x y z
N MET A 1 -15.95 5.69 -2.26
CA MET A 1 -14.60 5.32 -1.77
C MET A 1 -14.78 4.22 -0.75
N TYR A 2 -14.17 3.04 -0.95
CA TYR A 2 -14.36 1.90 -0.04
C TYR A 2 -13.32 1.93 1.07
N LYS A 3 -13.73 1.59 2.29
CA LYS A 3 -12.83 1.45 3.43
C LYS A 3 -12.62 -0.02 3.75
N LEU A 4 -11.38 -0.48 3.67
CA LEU A 4 -10.98 -1.85 3.99
C LEU A 4 -10.15 -1.86 5.28
N SER A 5 -10.63 -2.61 6.27
CA SER A 5 -9.78 -3.00 7.38
C SER A 5 -8.95 -4.22 6.98
N ILE A 6 -7.64 -4.13 7.21
CA ILE A 6 -6.65 -5.16 6.89
C ILE A 6 -5.75 -5.41 8.11
N THR A 7 -5.01 -6.51 8.07
CA THR A 7 -4.05 -6.85 9.12
C THR A 7 -2.90 -5.84 9.13
N LYS A 8 -2.28 -5.64 10.30
CA LYS A 8 -1.11 -4.78 10.47
C LYS A 8 0.01 -5.13 9.50
N GLU A 9 0.33 -6.42 9.40
CA GLU A 9 1.37 -6.94 8.50
C GLU A 9 1.08 -6.59 7.04
N LEU A 10 -0.15 -6.81 6.56
CA LEU A 10 -0.52 -6.49 5.18
C LEU A 10 -0.47 -4.97 4.93
N PHE A 11 -0.88 -4.17 5.91
CA PHE A 11 -0.81 -2.71 5.83
C PHE A 11 0.64 -2.23 5.68
N GLU A 12 1.55 -2.73 6.51
CA GLU A 12 2.98 -2.41 6.44
C GLU A 12 3.61 -2.89 5.12
N ASN A 13 3.25 -4.09 4.66
CA ASN A 13 3.74 -4.61 3.39
C ASN A 13 3.28 -3.76 2.19
N ILE A 14 2.03 -3.27 2.20
CA ILE A 14 1.51 -2.37 1.16
C ILE A 14 2.19 -1.00 1.26
N PHE A 15 2.37 -0.48 2.48
CA PHE A 15 3.07 0.78 2.71
C PHE A 15 4.52 0.73 2.19
N LEU A 16 5.23 -0.36 2.47
CA LEU A 16 6.58 -0.64 1.97
C LEU A 16 6.62 -1.06 0.49
N LYS A 17 5.46 -1.11 -0.19
CA LYS A 17 5.30 -1.51 -1.60
C LYS A 17 5.77 -2.94 -1.89
N LYS A 18 5.86 -3.79 -0.87
CA LYS A 18 6.17 -5.22 -0.98
C LYS A 18 4.96 -6.00 -1.51
N GLU A 19 3.76 -5.59 -1.10
CA GLU A 19 2.49 -6.16 -1.59
C GLU A 19 1.71 -5.12 -2.40
N LYS A 20 1.05 -5.57 -3.47
CA LYS A 20 0.28 -4.69 -4.38
C LYS A 20 -1.17 -5.12 -4.52
N ASN A 21 -1.58 -6.19 -3.84
CA ASN A 21 -2.92 -6.72 -3.96
C ASN A 21 -3.56 -6.89 -2.57
N ILE A 22 -4.87 -6.70 -2.51
CA ILE A 22 -5.67 -7.13 -1.36
C ILE A 22 -6.66 -8.17 -1.83
N GLU A 23 -6.62 -9.32 -1.19
CA GLU A 23 -7.60 -10.38 -1.40
C GLU A 23 -8.71 -10.28 -0.35
N LYS A 24 -9.97 -10.32 -0.80
CA LYS A 24 -11.13 -10.46 0.08
C LYS A 24 -11.97 -11.65 -0.37
N PRO A 25 -12.42 -12.52 0.56
CA PRO A 25 -13.32 -13.60 0.21
C PRO A 25 -14.61 -13.03 -0.38
N ALA A 26 -15.14 -13.65 -1.43
CA ALA A 26 -16.36 -13.22 -2.09
C ALA A 26 -17.60 -13.67 -1.29
N THR A 27 -17.74 -13.10 -0.10
CA THR A 27 -18.88 -13.30 0.79
C THR A 27 -20.14 -12.66 0.18
N LYS A 28 -21.32 -12.99 0.73
CA LYS A 28 -22.58 -12.38 0.30
C LYS A 28 -22.54 -10.84 0.37
N TYR A 29 -21.86 -10.29 1.39
CA TYR A 29 -21.62 -8.86 1.52
C TYR A 29 -20.80 -8.32 0.35
N TRP A 30 -19.61 -8.87 0.11
CA TRP A 30 -18.73 -8.38 -0.96
C TRP A 30 -19.33 -8.57 -2.36
N LYS A 31 -20.05 -9.67 -2.61
CA LYS A 31 -20.77 -9.87 -3.87
C LYS A 31 -21.82 -8.79 -4.10
N LYS A 32 -22.60 -8.43 -3.07
CA LYS A 32 -23.59 -7.36 -3.16
C LYS A 32 -22.95 -5.98 -3.35
N GLU A 33 -21.84 -5.74 -2.67
CA GLU A 33 -21.14 -4.45 -2.75
C GLU A 33 -20.42 -4.25 -4.08
N LEU A 34 -19.79 -5.30 -4.63
CA LEU A 34 -18.87 -5.18 -5.76
C LEU A 34 -19.48 -5.57 -7.10
N PHE A 35 -20.50 -6.42 -7.13
CA PHE A 35 -21.25 -6.64 -8.36
C PHE A 35 -22.38 -5.62 -8.49
N PHE A 36 -22.65 -5.22 -9.72
CA PHE A 36 -23.87 -4.51 -10.06
C PHE A 36 -24.56 -5.22 -11.23
N PRO A 37 -25.90 -5.35 -11.18
CA PRO A 37 -26.65 -5.96 -12.27
C PRO A 37 -26.67 -5.04 -13.49
N LYS A 38 -26.62 -5.63 -14.66
CA LYS A 38 -26.80 -4.97 -15.96
C LYS A 38 -27.73 -5.82 -16.80
N ILE A 39 -28.71 -5.20 -17.44
CA ILE A 39 -29.63 -5.88 -18.34
C ILE A 39 -29.11 -5.70 -19.77
N ILE A 40 -28.92 -6.81 -20.48
CA ILE A 40 -28.54 -6.85 -21.89
C ILE A 40 -29.44 -7.90 -22.54
N ASP A 41 -30.20 -7.52 -23.57
CA ASP A 41 -31.10 -8.40 -24.32
C ASP A 41 -31.99 -9.26 -23.42
N ASP A 42 -32.72 -8.60 -22.51
CA ASP A 42 -33.62 -9.22 -21.51
C ASP A 42 -32.96 -10.23 -20.55
N ASN A 43 -31.63 -10.32 -20.54
CA ASN A 43 -30.86 -11.15 -19.62
C ASN A 43 -30.14 -10.31 -18.56
N ILE A 44 -30.05 -10.84 -17.34
CA ILE A 44 -29.35 -10.18 -16.23
C ILE A 44 -27.89 -10.66 -16.19
N PHE A 45 -26.98 -9.72 -16.39
CA PHE A 45 -25.54 -9.88 -16.22
C PHE A 45 -25.08 -9.16 -14.96
N TYR A 46 -23.90 -9.53 -14.47
CA TYR A 46 -23.26 -8.87 -13.32
C TYR A 46 -21.87 -8.39 -13.72
N ASP A 47 -21.67 -7.08 -13.66
CA ASP A 47 -20.37 -6.43 -13.86
C ASP A 47 -19.76 -6.04 -12.52
N LEU A 48 -18.43 -5.88 -12.49
CA LEU A 48 -17.69 -5.41 -11.32
C LEU A 48 -17.69 -3.88 -11.27
N ARG A 49 -17.98 -3.32 -10.09
CA ARG A 49 -17.88 -1.88 -9.86
C ARG A 49 -16.47 -1.38 -10.15
N LYS A 50 -16.39 -0.24 -10.84
CA LYS A 50 -15.16 0.52 -10.97
C LYS A 50 -14.87 1.24 -9.66
N ILE A 51 -13.71 0.97 -9.08
CA ILE A 51 -13.25 1.59 -7.84
C ILE A 51 -11.93 2.26 -8.17
N GLU A 52 -11.88 3.58 -8.08
CA GLU A 52 -10.67 4.35 -8.39
C GLU A 52 -9.77 4.52 -7.16
N LYS A 53 -10.36 4.58 -5.97
CA LYS A 53 -9.65 4.83 -4.71
C LYS A 53 -10.21 3.98 -3.58
N ILE A 54 -9.31 3.51 -2.72
CA ILE A 54 -9.63 2.78 -1.49
C ILE A 54 -8.91 3.39 -0.30
N ILE A 55 -9.55 3.31 0.87
CA ILE A 55 -8.95 3.61 2.16
C ILE A 55 -8.58 2.28 2.80
N LEU A 56 -7.33 2.14 3.20
CA LEU A 56 -6.90 1.05 4.07
C LEU A 56 -6.74 1.56 5.49
N THR A 57 -7.15 0.76 6.46
CA THR A 57 -6.93 1.04 7.87
C THR A 57 -6.37 -0.16 8.59
N ASN A 58 -5.38 0.09 9.44
CA ASN A 58 -4.86 -0.88 10.39
C ASN A 58 -5.64 -0.76 11.71
N GLY A 59 -6.55 -1.70 11.98
CA GLY A 59 -7.31 -1.75 13.23
C GLY A 59 -8.70 -1.06 13.21
N LEU A 60 -9.36 -1.07 14.38
CA LEU A 60 -10.72 -0.56 14.59
C LEU A 60 -10.76 0.87 15.14
N GLU A 61 -9.60 1.41 15.55
CA GLU A 61 -9.53 2.74 16.16
C GLU A 61 -9.79 3.84 15.13
N LYS A 62 -10.64 4.81 15.50
CA LYS A 62 -11.01 5.92 14.61
C LYS A 62 -9.80 6.80 14.24
N SER A 63 -8.80 6.84 15.11
CA SER A 63 -7.54 7.59 14.91
C SER A 63 -6.36 6.70 14.51
N GLY A 64 -6.59 5.41 14.19
CA GLY A 64 -5.51 4.50 13.80
C GLY A 64 -4.90 4.84 12.44
N PRO A 65 -3.77 4.19 12.06
CA PRO A 65 -3.08 4.43 10.79
C PRO A 65 -3.98 4.20 9.58
N GLN A 66 -3.99 5.15 8.65
CA GLN A 66 -4.78 5.07 7.42
C GLN A 66 -3.97 5.49 6.20
N MET A 67 -4.24 4.85 5.07
CA MET A 67 -3.67 5.22 3.77
C MET A 67 -4.74 5.19 2.70
N VAL A 68 -4.75 6.21 1.85
CA VAL A 68 -5.59 6.26 0.66
C VAL A 68 -4.74 5.84 -0.53
N LEU A 69 -5.19 4.83 -1.26
CA LEU A 69 -4.51 4.30 -2.43
C LEU A 69 -5.41 4.39 -3.65
N GLU A 70 -4.76 4.51 -4.80
CA GLU A 70 -5.37 4.21 -6.09
C GLU A 70 -5.70 2.71 -6.18
N CYS A 71 -6.87 2.40 -6.72
CA CYS A 71 -7.27 1.04 -7.09
C CYS A 71 -7.26 0.97 -8.62
N LEU A 72 -6.26 0.27 -9.16
CA LEU A 72 -6.03 0.17 -10.60
C LEU A 72 -7.05 -0.75 -11.27
N ASN A 73 -7.39 -1.84 -10.57
CA ASN A 73 -8.32 -2.84 -11.08
C ASN A 73 -8.96 -3.61 -9.93
N LEU A 74 -10.16 -4.13 -10.18
CA LEU A 74 -10.85 -5.08 -9.33
C LEU A 74 -11.13 -6.34 -10.14
N GLU A 75 -10.60 -7.47 -9.70
CA GLU A 75 -10.79 -8.77 -10.34
C GLU A 75 -11.62 -9.69 -9.43
N TYR A 76 -12.49 -10.51 -10.03
CA TYR A 76 -13.15 -11.62 -9.33
C TYR A 76 -12.62 -12.96 -9.84
N LYS A 77 -11.88 -13.68 -8.99
CA LYS A 77 -11.36 -15.01 -9.27
C LYS A 77 -12.38 -16.06 -8.85
N LYS A 78 -13.16 -16.55 -9.82
CA LYS A 78 -14.29 -17.47 -9.59
C LYS A 78 -13.83 -18.82 -9.04
N ASP A 79 -12.67 -19.31 -9.47
CA ASP A 79 -12.04 -20.55 -9.02
C ASP A 79 -11.73 -20.54 -7.52
N LYS A 80 -11.24 -19.42 -7.01
CA LYS A 80 -10.92 -19.22 -5.59
C LYS A 80 -12.04 -18.56 -4.79
N ASN A 81 -13.08 -18.08 -5.48
CA ASN A 81 -14.17 -17.28 -4.91
C ASN A 81 -13.66 -16.10 -4.07
N ILE A 82 -12.71 -15.33 -4.63
CA ILE A 82 -12.11 -14.13 -4.02
C ILE A 82 -12.19 -12.92 -4.95
N PHE A 83 -12.25 -11.74 -4.36
CA PHE A 83 -12.01 -10.47 -5.04
C PHE A 83 -10.57 -10.03 -4.80
N VAL A 84 -9.90 -9.57 -5.86
CA VAL A 84 -8.54 -9.07 -5.81
C VAL A 84 -8.56 -7.59 -6.18
N PHE A 85 -8.16 -6.74 -5.24
CA PHE A 85 -7.99 -5.31 -5.45
C PHE A 85 -6.54 -5.05 -5.82
N HIS A 86 -6.29 -4.58 -7.04
CA HIS A 86 -4.96 -4.21 -7.50
C HIS A 86 -4.66 -2.76 -7.14
N LEU A 87 -3.62 -2.55 -6.35
CA LEU A 87 -3.28 -1.27 -5.77
C LEU A 87 -2.26 -0.51 -6.62
N GLY A 88 -2.50 0.79 -6.74
CA GLY A 88 -1.61 1.74 -7.41
C GLY A 88 -0.81 2.56 -6.41
N LYS A 89 -0.68 3.86 -6.68
CA LYS A 89 0.10 4.77 -5.84
C LYS A 89 -0.63 5.09 -4.54
N ILE A 90 0.15 5.33 -3.47
CA ILE A 90 -0.35 5.92 -2.23
C ILE A 90 -0.59 7.41 -2.49
N LEU A 91 -1.82 7.85 -2.28
CA LEU A 91 -2.27 9.22 -2.51
C LEU A 91 -2.21 10.05 -1.22
N GLU A 92 -2.60 9.46 -0.09
CA GLU A 92 -2.63 10.13 1.21
C GLU A 92 -2.27 9.16 2.33
N GLN A 93 -1.71 9.69 3.42
CA GLN A 93 -1.32 8.97 4.62
C GLN A 93 -1.79 9.76 5.86
N LYS A 94 -2.33 9.09 6.86
CA LYS A 94 -2.79 9.68 8.12
C LYS A 94 -2.36 8.82 9.30
N ASN A 95 -1.82 9.43 10.34
CA ASN A 95 -1.44 8.78 11.60
C ASN A 95 -0.52 7.56 11.39
N ILE A 96 0.33 7.62 10.38
CA ILE A 96 1.44 6.69 10.18
C ILE A 96 2.66 7.45 10.67
N GLU A 97 3.25 7.02 11.79
CA GLU A 97 4.59 7.47 12.16
C GLU A 97 5.54 7.03 11.05
N ASP A 98 6.32 7.98 10.57
CA ASP A 98 7.06 7.84 9.35
C ASP A 98 8.07 6.69 9.50
N ILE A 99 7.92 5.61 8.73
CA ILE A 99 8.98 4.59 8.60
C ILE A 99 10.25 5.21 7.98
N ASN A 100 10.21 6.49 7.57
CA ASN A 100 11.40 7.30 7.33
C ASN A 100 12.38 7.33 8.50
N ASP A 101 12.02 7.06 9.75
CA ASP A 101 13.02 7.04 10.83
C ASP A 101 14.18 6.06 10.54
N GLU A 102 13.89 4.91 9.91
CA GLU A 102 14.93 3.93 9.58
C GLU A 102 15.76 4.38 8.36
N LYS A 103 15.13 5.00 7.36
CA LYS A 103 15.83 5.55 6.19
C LYS A 103 16.64 6.78 6.53
N ASP A 104 16.12 7.65 7.38
CA ASP A 104 16.76 8.86 7.87
C ASP A 104 17.92 8.50 8.81
N LEU A 105 17.77 7.44 9.61
CA LEU A 105 18.87 6.85 10.38
C LEU A 105 19.98 6.32 9.46
N ILE A 106 19.62 5.58 8.41
CA ILE A 106 20.58 5.09 7.41
C ILE A 106 21.23 6.26 6.66
N ILE A 107 20.48 7.28 6.27
CA ILE A 107 21.01 8.49 5.61
C ILE A 107 22.00 9.19 6.54
N LYS A 108 21.67 9.32 7.83
CA LYS A 108 22.56 9.92 8.83
C LYS A 108 23.86 9.12 8.96
N GLN A 109 23.78 7.80 9.09
CA GLN A 109 24.97 6.91 9.13
C GLN A 109 25.84 7.07 7.88
N LEU A 110 25.24 7.08 6.69
CA LEU A 110 25.98 7.27 5.43
C LEU A 110 26.63 8.66 5.31
N LEU A 111 26.00 9.69 5.86
CA LEU A 111 26.57 11.04 5.90
C LEU A 111 27.78 11.11 6.84
N ASP A 112 27.68 10.50 8.03
CA ASP A 112 28.76 10.43 9.01
C ASP A 112 29.97 9.65 8.46
N GLU A 113 29.74 8.46 7.89
CA GLU A 113 30.81 7.65 7.25
C GLU A 113 31.53 8.41 6.12
N LYS A 114 30.77 9.18 5.32
CA LYS A 114 31.33 10.00 4.24
C LYS A 114 32.25 11.10 4.77
N GLU A 115 31.93 11.71 5.91
CA GLU A 115 32.79 12.73 6.52
C GLU A 115 34.08 12.12 7.08
N GLU A 116 34.00 10.96 7.73
CA GLU A 116 35.18 10.25 8.22
C GLU A 116 36.11 9.85 7.06
N LEU A 117 35.55 9.29 5.99
CA LEU A 117 36.29 8.96 4.76
C LEU A 117 37.00 10.20 4.18
N LYS A 118 36.35 11.36 4.16
CA LYS A 118 36.97 12.60 3.70
C LYS A 118 38.14 13.02 4.59
N LYS A 119 38.03 12.90 5.92
CA LYS A 119 39.11 13.24 6.86
C LYS A 119 40.33 12.33 6.65
N VAL A 120 40.12 11.01 6.61
CA VAL A 120 41.18 10.03 6.34
C VAL A 120 41.87 10.32 5.00
N LEU A 121 41.09 10.65 3.96
CA LEU A 121 41.64 10.95 2.64
C LEU A 121 42.45 12.26 2.62
N LEU A 122 42.12 13.21 3.48
CA LEU A 122 42.85 14.47 3.65
C LEU A 122 44.17 14.24 4.39
N GLU A 123 44.15 13.44 5.46
CA GLU A 123 45.33 13.03 6.23
C GLU A 123 46.32 12.26 5.35
N LEU A 124 45.84 11.29 4.56
CA LEU A 124 46.67 10.54 3.62
C LEU A 124 47.30 11.42 2.54
N LYS A 125 46.60 12.47 2.09
CA LYS A 125 47.17 13.46 1.15
C LYS A 125 48.23 14.32 1.80
N MET A 126 48.08 14.67 3.08
CA MET A 126 49.09 15.42 3.82
C MET A 126 50.32 14.58 4.17
N MET A 127 50.17 13.28 4.41
CA MET A 127 51.28 12.36 4.66
C MET A 127 52.11 12.01 3.40
N LYS A 128 51.55 12.20 2.20
CA LYS A 128 52.23 11.96 0.91
C LYS A 128 52.97 13.18 0.36
N LYS A 129 52.97 14.30 1.09
CA LYS A 129 53.59 15.57 0.70
C LYS A 129 54.80 15.86 1.58
#